data_AF-A0A0Q0WM28-F1
#
_entry.id   AF-A0A0Q0WM28-F1
#
_cell.length_a   1.000
_cell.length_b   1.000
_cell.length_c   1.000
_cell.angle_alpha   90.00
_cell.angle_beta   90.00
_cell.angle_gamma   90.00
#
_symmetry.space_group_name_H-M   'P 1'
#
loop_
_entity.id
_entity.type
_entity.pdbx_description
1 polymer ?
#
loop_
_entity_poly.entity_id
_entity_poly.type
_entity_poly.pdbx_seq_one_letter_code
_entity_poly.pdbx_strand_id
1 'polypeptide(L)'
;MPYPDFKRSAEVLDRQRLGKQRSEALVLLRICRDGKSRWKKHPIWKMWAKNPEALALYGVVICEEWTRRGYKDTCKEKILAANREMGGAELEELRRKYEEREDGFLPLWFGSEEFHASHRSNLLRKDQDHYSAFGWTEPKDLCYVWPDPEDQTKGDGESDSQKKFKYSPGMVGFMDAEEIAGKYSMKDLRPIAKKYGVKTHCVKKIDVVRALPPEALAELEGE
;
A
#
# COMPACT_ATOMS: atom_id res chain seq x y z
N MET A 1 6.82 1.05 0.73
CA MET A 1 8.14 0.79 0.13
C MET A 1 8.26 1.64 -1.13
N PRO A 2 9.13 2.68 -1.14
CA PRO A 2 9.14 3.73 -2.18
C PRO A 2 9.69 3.30 -3.55
N TYR A 3 10.41 2.17 -3.62
CA TYR A 3 10.97 1.63 -4.86
C TYR A 3 10.75 0.13 -4.98
N PRO A 4 10.77 -0.45 -6.20
CA PRO A 4 10.81 -1.90 -6.44
C PRO A 4 12.22 -2.47 -6.19
N ASP A 5 12.85 -2.01 -5.11
CA ASP A 5 14.16 -2.47 -4.66
C ASP A 5 14.24 -2.30 -3.15
N PHE A 6 14.57 -3.38 -2.42
CA PHE A 6 14.63 -3.36 -0.96
C PHE A 6 15.71 -2.42 -0.44
N LYS A 7 16.90 -2.43 -1.06
CA LYS A 7 18.06 -1.64 -0.60
C LYS A 7 17.82 -0.16 -0.84
N ARG A 8 17.44 0.23 -2.06
CA ARG A 8 17.09 1.61 -2.42
C ARG A 8 15.94 2.13 -1.56
N SER A 9 14.96 1.26 -1.26
CA SER A 9 13.87 1.62 -0.35
C SER A 9 14.37 1.89 1.07
N ALA A 10 15.30 1.10 1.59
CA ALA A 10 15.90 1.33 2.91
C ALA A 10 16.69 2.65 2.96
N GLU A 11 17.52 2.90 1.95
CA GLU A 11 18.43 4.04 1.87
C GLU A 11 17.70 5.39 1.96
N VAL A 12 16.51 5.50 1.35
CA VAL A 12 15.78 6.78 1.34
C VAL A 12 14.96 7.05 2.59
N LEU A 13 14.66 6.03 3.41
CA LEU A 13 13.84 6.24 4.61
C LEU A 13 14.56 7.14 5.62
N ASP A 14 13.84 8.08 6.22
CA ASP A 14 14.33 8.79 7.40
C ASP A 14 14.50 7.83 8.59
N ARG A 15 15.28 8.27 9.58
CA ARG A 15 15.62 7.47 10.75
C ARG A 15 14.39 6.89 11.47
N GLN A 16 13.30 7.65 11.60
CA GLN A 16 12.12 7.20 12.33
C GLN A 16 11.41 6.07 11.58
N ARG A 17 11.15 6.24 10.28
CA ARG A 17 10.48 5.20 9.49
C ARG A 17 11.38 3.99 9.27
N LEU A 18 12.68 4.16 9.02
CA LEU A 18 13.62 3.04 8.94
C LEU A 18 13.62 2.24 10.25
N GLY A 19 13.69 2.92 11.40
CA GLY A 19 13.60 2.29 12.71
C GLY A 19 12.31 1.50 12.91
N LYS A 20 11.17 2.07 12.49
CA LYS A 20 9.85 1.45 12.61
C LYS A 20 9.73 0.20 11.74
N GLN A 21 10.19 0.25 10.48
CA GLN A 21 10.12 -0.87 9.53
C GLN A 21 10.77 -2.15 10.08
N ARG A 22 11.88 -2.05 10.82
CA ARG A 22 12.52 -3.22 11.46
C ARG A 22 11.59 -3.95 12.43
N SER A 23 10.96 -3.17 13.32
CA SER A 23 10.06 -3.72 14.33
C SER A 23 8.76 -4.25 13.71
N GLU A 24 8.24 -3.58 12.67
CA GLU A 24 7.03 -4.01 11.97
C GLU A 24 7.26 -5.29 11.17
N ALA A 25 8.38 -5.43 10.46
CA ALA A 25 8.71 -6.65 9.72
C ALA A 25 8.77 -7.87 10.65
N LEU A 26 9.44 -7.75 11.80
CA LEU A 26 9.50 -8.82 12.79
C LEU A 26 8.11 -9.19 13.34
N VAL A 27 7.28 -8.20 13.64
CA VAL A 27 5.91 -8.45 14.14
C VAL A 27 5.06 -9.15 13.08
N LEU A 28 5.14 -8.71 11.82
CA LEU A 28 4.39 -9.33 10.72
C LEU A 28 4.83 -10.77 10.46
N LEU A 29 6.12 -11.08 10.49
CA LEU A 29 6.61 -12.46 10.36
C LEU A 29 6.07 -13.35 11.47
N ARG A 30 6.10 -12.88 12.73
CA ARG A 30 5.51 -13.63 13.85
C ARG A 30 4.01 -13.84 13.69
N ILE A 31 3.29 -12.86 13.13
CA ILE A 31 1.87 -13.01 12.82
C ILE A 31 1.65 -14.06 11.72
N CYS A 32 2.49 -14.07 10.67
CA CYS A 32 2.45 -15.09 9.62
C CYS A 32 2.70 -16.49 10.20
N ARG A 33 3.71 -16.62 11.06
CA ARG A 33 4.03 -17.86 11.79
C ARG A 33 2.88 -18.33 12.68
N ASP A 34 2.33 -17.44 13.50
CA ASP A 34 1.31 -17.80 14.50
C ASP A 34 -0.10 -18.00 13.89
N GLY A 35 -0.34 -17.55 12.67
CA GLY A 35 -1.64 -17.70 11.97
C GLY A 35 -2.83 -16.97 12.63
N LYS A 36 -2.58 -16.02 13.55
CA LYS A 36 -3.63 -15.42 14.40
C LYS A 36 -4.66 -14.62 13.60
N SER A 37 -5.94 -14.98 13.78
CA SER A 37 -7.08 -14.50 12.97
C SER A 37 -7.30 -12.99 12.95
N ARG A 38 -6.96 -12.27 14.04
CA ARG A 38 -7.25 -10.83 14.16
C ARG A 38 -6.56 -9.95 13.12
N TRP A 39 -5.47 -10.43 12.52
CA TRP A 39 -4.69 -9.69 11.52
C TRP A 39 -5.04 -10.05 10.08
N LYS A 40 -5.89 -11.07 9.85
CA LYS A 40 -6.26 -11.52 8.50
C LYS A 40 -6.93 -10.44 7.65
N LYS A 41 -7.59 -9.48 8.30
CA LYS A 41 -8.24 -8.33 7.64
C LYS A 41 -7.32 -7.11 7.51
N HIS A 42 -6.11 -7.14 8.06
CA HIS A 42 -5.20 -6.01 8.04
C HIS A 42 -4.50 -5.91 6.67
N PRO A 43 -4.52 -4.74 6.00
CA PRO A 43 -3.97 -4.59 4.64
C PRO A 43 -2.48 -4.99 4.53
N ILE A 44 -1.67 -4.61 5.52
CA ILE A 44 -0.23 -4.96 5.52
C ILE A 44 -0.01 -6.46 5.65
N TRP A 45 -0.85 -7.18 6.42
CA TRP A 45 -0.74 -8.63 6.51
C TRP A 45 -1.11 -9.26 5.17
N LYS A 46 -2.26 -8.87 4.59
CA LYS A 46 -2.72 -9.30 3.26
C LYS A 46 -1.64 -9.13 2.18
N MET A 47 -0.91 -8.02 2.22
CA MET A 47 0.16 -7.67 1.29
C MET A 47 1.36 -8.63 1.34
N TRP A 48 1.69 -9.19 2.50
CA TRP A 48 2.88 -10.03 2.70
C TRP A 48 2.59 -11.51 2.97
N ALA A 49 1.33 -11.87 3.29
CA ALA A 49 0.99 -13.19 3.81
C ALA A 49 1.36 -14.35 2.86
N LYS A 50 1.40 -14.11 1.54
CA LYS A 50 1.80 -15.11 0.54
C LYS A 50 3.32 -15.15 0.27
N ASN A 51 4.07 -14.18 0.77
CA ASN A 51 5.51 -14.03 0.51
C ASN A 51 6.28 -13.72 1.82
N PRO A 52 6.17 -14.57 2.86
CA PRO A 52 6.86 -14.32 4.14
C PRO A 52 8.39 -14.34 4.00
N GLU A 53 8.95 -15.13 3.09
CA GLU A 53 10.41 -15.15 2.83
C GLU A 53 10.92 -13.81 2.29
N ALA A 54 10.18 -13.19 1.35
CA ALA A 54 10.50 -11.84 0.87
C ALA A 54 10.33 -10.78 1.96
N LEU A 55 9.35 -10.91 2.86
CA LEU A 55 9.21 -10.05 4.04
C LEU A 55 10.41 -10.20 4.98
N ALA A 56 10.91 -11.43 5.18
CA ALA A 56 12.10 -11.69 5.98
C ALA A 56 13.33 -11.00 5.39
N LEU A 57 13.58 -11.18 4.08
CA LEU A 57 14.68 -10.51 3.41
C LEU A 57 14.55 -8.98 3.46
N TYR A 58 13.36 -8.43 3.19
CA TYR A 58 13.10 -7.00 3.33
C TYR A 58 13.48 -6.51 4.73
N GLY A 59 13.00 -7.18 5.78
CA GLY A 59 13.34 -6.85 7.16
C GLY A 59 14.84 -6.89 7.45
N VAL A 60 15.56 -7.88 6.91
CA VAL A 60 17.03 -7.97 7.01
C VAL A 60 17.71 -6.77 6.34
N VAL A 61 17.29 -6.39 5.12
CA VAL A 61 17.85 -5.24 4.40
C VAL A 61 17.62 -3.93 5.15
N ILE A 62 16.44 -3.74 5.75
CA ILE A 62 16.16 -2.59 6.63
C ILE A 62 17.10 -2.58 7.85
N CYS A 63 17.32 -3.74 8.49
CA CYS A 63 18.25 -3.86 9.62
C CYS A 63 19.70 -3.58 9.20
N GLU A 64 20.13 -4.04 8.03
CA GLU A 64 21.47 -3.80 7.51
C GLU A 64 21.70 -2.31 7.27
N GLU A 65 20.75 -1.63 6.63
CA GLU A 65 20.80 -0.18 6.45
C GLU A 65 20.83 0.58 7.79
N TRP A 66 20.06 0.11 8.78
CA TRP A 66 20.08 0.67 10.12
C TRP A 66 21.45 0.54 10.79
N THR A 67 22.08 -0.64 10.71
CA THR A 67 23.44 -0.85 11.24
C THR A 67 24.49 -0.08 10.47
N ARG A 68 24.35 0.04 9.14
CA ARG A 68 25.25 0.81 8.28
C ARG A 68 25.27 2.29 8.67
N ARG A 69 24.16 2.83 9.15
CA ARG A 69 24.05 4.20 9.71
C ARG A 69 24.60 4.35 11.13
N GLY A 70 25.20 3.30 11.70
CA GLY A 70 25.84 3.33 13.03
C GLY A 70 24.91 3.03 14.21
N TYR A 71 23.69 2.56 13.95
CA TYR A 71 22.75 2.24 15.03
C TYR A 71 22.82 0.76 15.45
N LYS A 72 22.54 0.49 16.73
CA LYS A 72 22.46 -0.89 17.25
C LYS A 72 21.17 -1.57 16.77
N ASP A 73 21.30 -2.79 16.27
CA ASP A 73 20.16 -3.62 15.86
C ASP A 73 19.85 -4.74 16.85
N THR A 74 18.57 -5.10 16.95
CA THR A 74 18.06 -6.18 17.79
C THR A 74 16.98 -7.03 17.09
N CYS A 75 16.79 -6.82 15.78
CA CYS A 75 15.68 -7.36 15.01
C CYS A 75 16.14 -8.38 13.97
N LYS A 76 17.29 -8.20 13.32
CA LYS A 76 17.79 -9.05 12.22
C LYS A 76 17.80 -10.54 12.58
N GLU A 77 18.46 -10.89 13.68
CA GLU A 77 18.53 -12.29 14.12
C GLU A 77 17.17 -12.88 14.46
N LYS A 78 16.26 -12.06 15.01
CA LYS A 78 14.90 -12.51 15.34
C LYS A 78 14.03 -12.69 14.10
N ILE A 79 14.28 -11.90 13.06
CA ILE A 79 13.63 -12.02 11.75
C ILE A 79 14.05 -13.34 11.09
N LEU A 80 15.36 -13.62 11.05
CA LEU A 80 15.89 -14.87 10.51
C LEU A 80 15.41 -16.09 11.31
N ALA A 81 15.40 -16.00 12.65
CA ALA A 81 14.87 -17.06 13.50
C ALA A 81 13.38 -17.33 13.22
N ALA A 82 12.56 -16.28 13.12
CA ALA A 82 11.14 -16.44 12.80
C ALA A 82 10.92 -17.05 11.39
N ASN A 83 11.76 -16.70 10.42
CA ASN A 83 11.73 -17.30 9.08
C ASN A 83 12.04 -18.80 9.13
N ARG A 84 13.13 -19.19 9.82
CA ARG A 84 13.52 -20.60 9.99
C ARG A 84 12.45 -21.42 10.72
N GLU A 85 11.83 -20.87 11.75
CA GLU A 85 10.72 -21.52 12.48
C GLU A 85 9.50 -21.82 11.59
N MET A 86 9.32 -21.07 10.50
CA MET A 86 8.30 -21.33 9.48
C MET A 86 8.76 -22.29 8.38
N GLY A 87 9.99 -22.81 8.45
CA GLY A 87 10.60 -23.64 7.41
C GLY A 87 11.14 -22.85 6.22
N GLY A 88 11.31 -21.53 6.36
CA GLY A 88 11.90 -20.69 5.32
C GLY A 88 13.40 -20.86 5.19
N ALA A 89 13.94 -20.44 4.05
CA ALA A 89 15.34 -20.59 3.67
C ALA A 89 16.31 -19.73 4.52
N GLU A 90 17.60 -20.09 4.49
CA GLU A 90 18.67 -19.30 5.08
C GLU A 90 18.95 -18.02 4.27
N LEU A 91 19.62 -17.05 4.89
CA LEU A 91 19.83 -15.71 4.33
C LEU A 91 20.45 -15.71 2.92
N GLU A 92 21.45 -16.54 2.67
CA GLU A 92 22.11 -16.60 1.35
C GLU A 92 21.14 -17.08 0.25
N GLU A 93 20.29 -18.04 0.58
CA GLU A 93 19.28 -18.54 -0.34
C GLU A 93 18.17 -17.50 -0.55
N LEU A 94 17.75 -16.78 0.50
CA LEU A 94 16.82 -15.66 0.35
C LEU A 94 17.36 -14.59 -0.61
N ARG A 95 18.66 -14.27 -0.52
CA ARG A 95 19.33 -13.33 -1.42
C ARG A 95 19.35 -13.85 -2.85
N ARG A 96 19.72 -15.11 -3.06
CA ARG A 96 19.69 -15.76 -4.37
C ARG A 96 18.31 -15.65 -5.01
N LYS A 97 17.25 -16.06 -4.30
CA LYS A 97 15.86 -15.97 -4.79
C LYS A 97 15.45 -14.54 -5.15
N TYR A 98 15.90 -13.55 -4.38
CA TYR A 98 15.63 -12.13 -4.67
C TYR A 98 16.34 -11.62 -5.92
N GLU A 99 17.64 -11.94 -6.05
CA GLU A 99 18.49 -11.50 -7.15
C GLU A 99 18.07 -12.15 -8.47
N GLU A 100 17.75 -13.44 -8.45
CA GLU A 100 17.27 -14.18 -9.61
C GLU A 100 15.79 -13.92 -9.92
N ARG A 101 15.08 -13.18 -9.06
CA ARG A 101 13.63 -12.94 -9.17
C ARG A 101 12.85 -14.25 -9.30
N GLU A 102 13.16 -15.23 -8.44
CA GLU A 102 12.50 -16.54 -8.43
C GLU A 102 10.98 -16.38 -8.40
N ASP A 103 10.28 -17.15 -9.24
CA ASP A 103 8.84 -17.05 -9.36
C ASP A 103 8.15 -17.31 -8.02
N GLY A 104 7.15 -16.48 -7.70
CA GLY A 104 6.45 -16.52 -6.42
C GLY A 104 7.27 -16.08 -5.20
N PHE A 105 8.56 -15.74 -5.32
CA PHE A 105 9.33 -15.21 -4.19
C PHE A 105 8.86 -13.79 -3.83
N LEU A 106 8.80 -12.90 -4.82
CA LEU A 106 8.34 -11.53 -4.62
C LEU A 106 6.82 -11.41 -4.76
N PRO A 107 6.19 -10.53 -3.97
CA PRO A 107 4.78 -10.21 -4.17
C PRO A 107 4.54 -9.53 -5.52
N LEU A 108 3.38 -9.77 -6.14
CA LEU A 108 3.04 -9.18 -7.45
C LEU A 108 2.97 -7.65 -7.47
N TRP A 109 2.76 -7.01 -6.32
CA TRP A 109 2.78 -5.56 -6.20
C TRP A 109 4.21 -4.99 -6.23
N PHE A 110 5.23 -5.84 -6.08
CA PHE A 110 6.63 -5.46 -6.20
C PHE A 110 6.93 -5.13 -7.66
N GLY A 111 7.08 -3.84 -7.97
CA GLY A 111 7.16 -3.35 -9.36
C GLY A 111 5.96 -2.50 -9.79
N SER A 112 4.85 -2.51 -9.03
CA SER A 112 3.70 -1.67 -9.32
C SER A 112 4.03 -0.21 -9.05
N GLU A 113 4.11 0.59 -10.12
CA GLU A 113 4.43 2.01 -10.00
C GLU A 113 3.35 2.78 -9.22
N GLU A 114 2.08 2.42 -9.37
CA GLU A 114 0.98 2.99 -8.59
C GLU A 114 1.18 2.76 -7.07
N PHE A 115 1.57 1.54 -6.69
CA PHE A 115 1.89 1.21 -5.31
C PHE A 115 3.07 2.05 -4.80
N HIS A 116 4.18 2.11 -5.55
CA HIS A 116 5.38 2.84 -5.13
C HIS A 116 5.13 4.35 -5.05
N ALA A 117 4.44 4.94 -6.03
CA ALA A 117 4.05 6.35 -6.05
C ALA A 117 3.18 6.71 -4.85
N SER A 118 2.18 5.89 -4.51
CA SER A 118 1.34 6.12 -3.32
C SER A 118 2.17 6.13 -2.02
N HIS A 119 3.20 5.29 -1.93
CA HIS A 119 4.09 5.27 -0.77
C HIS A 119 5.01 6.49 -0.72
N ARG A 120 5.57 6.93 -1.86
CA ARG A 120 6.39 8.14 -1.94
C ARG A 120 5.58 9.39 -1.57
N SER A 121 4.37 9.52 -2.10
CA SER A 121 3.41 10.58 -1.72
C SER A 121 3.16 10.61 -0.21
N ASN A 122 2.95 9.44 0.40
CA ASN A 122 2.75 9.34 1.84
C ASN A 122 4.01 9.71 2.64
N LEU A 123 5.20 9.36 2.17
CA LEU A 123 6.46 9.76 2.80
C LEU A 123 6.66 11.28 2.72
N LEU A 124 6.37 11.91 1.58
CA LEU A 124 6.42 13.37 1.43
C LEU A 124 5.48 14.10 2.41
N ARG A 125 4.30 13.53 2.73
CA ARG A 125 3.43 14.07 3.80
C ARG A 125 4.05 13.96 5.19
N LYS A 126 4.87 12.93 5.39
CA LYS A 126 5.42 12.55 6.69
C LYS A 126 6.68 13.35 7.03
N ASP A 127 7.46 13.74 6.03
CA ASP A 127 8.64 14.59 6.17
C ASP A 127 9.02 15.23 4.82
N GLN A 128 8.47 16.41 4.53
CA GLN A 128 8.69 17.04 3.23
C GLN A 128 10.16 17.36 2.96
N ASP A 129 10.87 17.88 3.95
CA ASP A 129 12.23 18.36 3.78
C ASP A 129 13.18 17.20 3.49
N HIS A 130 13.03 16.09 4.22
CA HIS A 130 13.84 14.89 3.97
C HIS A 130 13.55 14.28 2.60
N TYR A 131 12.27 14.11 2.23
CA TYR A 131 11.91 13.34 1.04
C TYR A 131 11.94 14.13 -0.27
N SER A 132 11.84 15.46 -0.22
CA SER A 132 11.96 16.31 -1.43
C SER A 132 13.36 16.24 -2.06
N ALA A 133 14.39 15.86 -1.29
CA ALA A 133 15.75 15.67 -1.77
C ALA A 133 15.90 14.55 -2.82
N PHE A 134 14.94 13.62 -2.92
CA PHE A 134 15.00 12.49 -3.85
C PHE A 134 14.38 12.77 -5.23
N GLY A 135 13.97 14.00 -5.51
CA GLY A 135 13.41 14.40 -6.81
C GLY A 135 12.02 13.81 -7.10
N TRP A 136 11.30 13.42 -6.06
CA TRP A 136 9.95 12.87 -6.15
C TRP A 136 8.94 13.95 -6.51
N THR A 137 8.17 13.72 -7.57
CA THR A 137 7.20 14.69 -8.12
C THR A 137 5.75 14.32 -7.79
N GLU A 138 5.52 13.27 -7.00
CA GLU A 138 4.17 12.82 -6.67
C GLU A 138 3.41 13.87 -5.86
N PRO A 139 2.10 14.04 -6.11
CA PRO A 139 1.28 14.89 -5.28
C PRO A 139 1.19 14.30 -3.87
N LYS A 140 1.12 15.15 -2.84
CA LYS A 140 1.17 14.73 -1.43
C LYS A 140 -0.17 14.23 -0.89
N ASP A 141 -1.18 14.02 -1.71
CA ASP A 141 -2.54 13.68 -1.29
C ASP A 141 -3.00 12.27 -1.70
N LEU A 142 -2.19 11.50 -2.44
CA LEU A 142 -2.52 10.13 -2.83
C LEU A 142 -2.86 9.24 -1.62
N CYS A 143 -3.92 8.45 -1.73
CA CYS A 143 -4.26 7.41 -0.77
C CYS A 143 -3.26 6.25 -0.88
N TYR A 144 -3.05 5.51 0.22
CA TYR A 144 -2.27 4.27 0.15
C TYR A 144 -2.97 3.27 -0.78
N VAL A 145 -2.20 2.75 -1.73
CA VAL A 145 -2.61 1.59 -2.52
C VAL A 145 -2.25 0.34 -1.71
N TRP A 146 -3.26 -0.47 -1.41
CA TRP A 146 -3.10 -1.75 -0.73
C TRP A 146 -3.48 -2.88 -1.69
N PRO A 147 -2.55 -3.78 -2.03
CA PRO A 147 -2.84 -4.90 -2.92
C PRO A 147 -3.71 -5.93 -2.20
N ASP A 148 -4.80 -6.37 -2.83
CA ASP A 148 -5.60 -7.48 -2.29
C ASP A 148 -4.99 -8.83 -2.71
N PRO A 149 -4.81 -9.79 -1.79
CA PRO A 149 -4.35 -11.12 -2.13
C PRO A 149 -5.23 -11.87 -3.14
N GLU A 150 -6.47 -11.46 -3.38
CA GLU A 150 -7.35 -12.05 -4.40
C GLU A 150 -7.06 -11.55 -5.83
N ASP A 151 -6.54 -10.32 -5.98
CA ASP A 151 -6.08 -9.78 -7.27
C ASP A 151 -4.80 -10.50 -7.78
N GLN A 152 -4.23 -11.41 -6.96
CA GLN A 152 -3.01 -12.14 -7.24
C GLN A 152 -3.20 -13.41 -8.09
N THR A 153 -4.35 -13.57 -8.76
CA THR A 153 -4.67 -14.77 -9.56
C THR A 153 -4.99 -14.48 -11.03
N LYS A 154 -4.87 -13.23 -11.50
CA LYS A 154 -5.11 -12.89 -12.90
C LYS A 154 -3.79 -12.60 -13.63
N GLY A 155 -3.10 -13.66 -14.00
CA GLY A 155 -2.11 -13.64 -15.07
C GLY A 155 -2.81 -13.85 -16.40
N ASP A 156 -2.59 -12.92 -17.32
CA ASP A 156 -2.72 -12.97 -18.78
C ASP A 156 -4.00 -13.58 -19.39
N GLY A 157 -4.92 -12.67 -19.70
CA GLY A 157 -6.04 -12.91 -20.62
C GLY A 157 -6.44 -11.58 -21.26
N GLU A 158 -5.78 -11.28 -22.38
CA GLU A 158 -6.30 -10.60 -23.57
C GLU A 158 -7.05 -9.26 -23.42
N SER A 159 -6.57 -8.27 -24.19
CA SER A 159 -7.28 -7.02 -24.44
C SER A 159 -8.68 -7.30 -25.00
N ASP A 160 -9.72 -6.75 -24.38
CA ASP A 160 -10.92 -6.45 -25.15
C ASP A 160 -11.65 -5.19 -24.66
N SER A 161 -11.68 -4.23 -25.59
CA SER A 161 -12.78 -3.33 -25.86
C SER A 161 -13.35 -2.44 -24.75
N GLN A 162 -13.03 -1.16 -24.89
CA GLN A 162 -14.04 -0.10 -25.06
C GLN A 162 -15.29 -0.23 -24.16
N LYS A 163 -15.25 0.41 -23.00
CA LYS A 163 -16.42 1.18 -22.54
C LYS A 163 -16.06 2.64 -22.49
N LYS A 164 -16.20 3.28 -23.67
CA LYS A 164 -16.34 4.72 -23.81
C LYS A 164 -17.57 5.15 -23.00
N PHE A 165 -17.39 5.80 -21.86
CA PHE A 165 -18.40 6.76 -21.38
C PHE A 165 -18.08 8.10 -22.03
N LYS A 166 -18.81 8.42 -23.10
CA LYS A 166 -18.83 9.73 -23.73
C LYS A 166 -19.39 10.74 -22.74
N TYR A 167 -18.60 11.71 -22.31
CA TYR A 167 -19.14 12.95 -21.77
C TYR A 167 -19.51 13.87 -22.95
N SER A 168 -20.80 14.25 -23.02
CA SER A 168 -21.30 15.29 -23.91
C SER A 168 -21.44 16.58 -23.09
N PRO A 169 -21.03 17.77 -23.58
CA PRO A 169 -21.09 19.00 -22.81
C PRO A 169 -22.50 19.60 -22.88
N GLY A 170 -23.14 19.77 -21.72
CA GLY A 170 -24.32 20.62 -21.58
C GLY A 170 -25.40 20.03 -20.68
N MET A 171 -25.36 20.37 -19.39
CA MET A 171 -26.52 20.80 -18.61
C MET A 171 -26.06 21.28 -17.23
N VAL A 172 -26.65 22.40 -16.82
CA VAL A 172 -26.27 23.27 -15.71
C VAL A 172 -26.89 22.76 -14.41
N GLY A 173 -26.13 22.80 -13.31
CA GLY A 173 -26.64 22.68 -11.95
C GLY A 173 -26.20 21.42 -11.22
N PHE A 174 -24.92 21.32 -10.85
CA PHE A 174 -24.48 20.38 -9.81
C PHE A 174 -23.66 21.18 -8.80
N MET A 175 -24.05 21.09 -7.52
CA MET A 175 -23.32 21.65 -6.39
C MET A 175 -21.83 21.30 -6.47
N ASP A 176 -20.96 22.21 -6.03
CA ASP A 176 -19.54 21.94 -5.92
C ASP A 176 -19.32 20.73 -4.99
N ALA A 177 -18.38 19.83 -5.31
CA ALA A 177 -18.03 18.71 -4.45
C ALA A 177 -17.64 19.18 -3.03
N GLU A 178 -17.16 20.41 -2.89
CA GLU A 178 -16.90 21.08 -1.62
C GLU A 178 -18.19 21.41 -0.84
N GLU A 179 -19.23 21.86 -1.54
CA GLU A 179 -20.55 22.16 -0.95
C GLU A 179 -21.26 20.88 -0.49
N ILE A 180 -21.23 19.83 -1.30
CA ILE A 180 -21.79 18.51 -0.95
C ILE A 180 -21.01 17.90 0.23
N ALA A 181 -19.68 17.99 0.21
CA ALA A 181 -18.87 17.58 1.34
C ALA A 181 -19.16 18.44 2.59
N GLY A 182 -19.58 19.69 2.46
CA GLY A 182 -20.03 20.52 3.58
C GLY A 182 -21.39 20.10 4.15
N LYS A 183 -22.35 19.81 3.26
CA LYS A 183 -23.76 19.56 3.59
C LYS A 183 -24.03 18.16 4.16
N TYR A 184 -23.34 17.13 3.69
CA TYR A 184 -23.61 15.74 4.07
C TYR A 184 -22.53 15.14 4.99
N SER A 185 -22.94 14.28 5.92
CA SER A 185 -22.02 13.56 6.80
C SER A 185 -21.54 12.25 6.17
N MET A 186 -20.49 11.65 6.72
CA MET A 186 -20.06 10.31 6.31
C MET A 186 -21.13 9.22 6.56
N LYS A 187 -22.12 9.48 7.41
CA LYS A 187 -23.24 8.55 7.65
C LYS A 187 -24.20 8.53 6.46
N ASP A 188 -24.39 9.68 5.81
CA ASP A 188 -25.32 9.88 4.70
C ASP A 188 -24.68 9.42 3.38
N LEU A 189 -23.37 9.65 3.22
CA LEU A 189 -22.64 9.26 2.02
C LEU A 189 -22.36 7.75 1.91
N ARG A 190 -22.24 7.04 3.04
CA ARG A 190 -21.86 5.61 3.05
C ARG A 190 -22.85 4.68 2.36
N PRO A 191 -24.17 4.77 2.59
CA PRO A 191 -25.15 3.95 1.90
C PRO A 191 -25.09 4.12 0.38
N ILE A 192 -25.00 5.36 -0.09
CA ILE A 192 -24.99 5.71 -1.51
C ILE A 192 -23.66 5.31 -2.15
N ALA A 193 -22.53 5.62 -1.52
CA ALA A 193 -21.23 5.14 -1.99
C ALA A 193 -21.17 3.60 -2.06
N LYS A 194 -21.76 2.87 -1.10
CA LYS A 194 -21.85 1.41 -1.17
C LYS A 194 -22.71 0.93 -2.35
N LYS A 195 -23.85 1.58 -2.62
CA LYS A 195 -24.72 1.28 -3.77
C LYS A 195 -23.99 1.43 -5.10
N TYR A 196 -23.14 2.45 -5.20
CA TYR A 196 -22.37 2.77 -6.42
C TYR A 196 -20.95 2.19 -6.44
N GLY A 197 -20.60 1.29 -5.51
CA GLY A 197 -19.30 0.61 -5.47
C GLY A 197 -18.10 1.51 -5.09
N VAL A 198 -18.37 2.69 -4.55
CA VAL A 198 -17.36 3.65 -4.10
C VAL A 198 -16.81 3.26 -2.73
N LYS A 199 -15.49 3.21 -2.60
CA LYS A 199 -14.80 2.87 -1.34
C LYS A 199 -14.99 4.00 -0.32
N THR A 200 -15.43 3.67 0.89
CA THR A 200 -15.69 4.65 1.97
C THR A 200 -14.82 4.48 3.21
N HIS A 201 -13.89 3.53 3.20
CA HIS A 201 -12.99 3.26 4.32
C HIS A 201 -11.68 4.04 4.14
N CYS A 202 -11.21 4.71 5.20
CA CYS A 202 -9.92 5.42 5.21
C CYS A 202 -9.72 6.45 4.08
N VAL A 203 -10.82 6.99 3.54
CA VAL A 203 -10.86 8.04 2.51
C VAL A 203 -11.39 9.33 3.11
N LYS A 204 -10.99 10.50 2.58
CA LYS A 204 -11.59 11.76 3.01
C LYS A 204 -13.00 11.85 2.44
N LYS A 205 -13.86 12.58 3.15
CA LYS A 205 -15.25 12.81 2.74
C LYS A 205 -15.36 13.36 1.31
N ILE A 206 -14.50 14.32 0.96
CA ILE A 206 -14.48 14.93 -0.38
C ILE A 206 -14.11 13.93 -1.49
N ASP A 207 -13.26 12.95 -1.19
CA ASP A 207 -12.85 11.93 -2.17
C ASP A 207 -13.99 10.94 -2.44
N VAL A 208 -14.80 10.64 -1.41
CA VAL A 208 -16.03 9.86 -1.58
C VAL A 208 -16.99 10.61 -2.49
N VAL A 209 -17.21 11.91 -2.25
CA VAL A 209 -18.10 12.75 -3.08
C VAL A 209 -17.62 12.82 -4.53
N ARG A 210 -16.32 13.02 -4.76
CA ARG A 210 -15.73 13.07 -6.11
C ARG A 210 -15.82 11.75 -6.87
N ALA A 211 -15.86 10.64 -6.15
CA ALA A 211 -15.97 9.30 -6.74
C ALA A 211 -17.42 8.87 -7.00
N LEU A 212 -18.42 9.62 -6.50
CA LEU A 212 -19.83 9.35 -6.76
C LEU A 212 -20.20 9.82 -8.18
N PRO A 213 -20.91 9.00 -8.97
CA PRO A 213 -21.40 9.43 -10.27
C PRO A 213 -22.55 10.46 -10.11
N PRO A 214 -22.83 11.30 -11.12
CA PRO A 214 -23.84 12.36 -11.02
C PRO A 214 -25.24 11.88 -10.56
N GLU A 215 -25.62 10.66 -10.95
CA GLU A 215 -26.89 10.04 -10.54
C GLU A 215 -26.95 9.79 -9.02
N ALA A 216 -25.82 9.42 -8.42
CA ALA A 216 -25.72 9.22 -6.98
C ALA A 216 -25.76 10.53 -6.19
N LEU A 217 -25.29 11.63 -6.79
CA LEU A 217 -25.36 12.97 -6.20
C LEU A 217 -26.79 13.53 -6.26
N ALA A 218 -27.51 13.27 -7.36
CA ALA A 218 -28.92 13.64 -7.47
C ALA A 218 -29.81 12.89 -6.45
N GLU A 219 -29.48 11.63 -6.14
CA GLU A 219 -30.16 10.87 -5.07
C GLU A 219 -29.93 11.47 -3.68
N LEU A 220 -28.77 12.06 -3.40
CA LEU A 220 -28.49 12.75 -2.13
C LEU A 220 -29.32 14.03 -1.96
N GLU A 221 -29.71 14.68 -3.06
CA GLU A 221 -30.52 15.90 -3.06
C GLU A 221 -32.03 15.63 -2.99
N GLY A 222 -32.46 14.40 -3.31
CA GLY A 222 -33.86 14.00 -3.43
C GLY A 222 -34.49 13.30 -2.21
N GLU A 223 -33.78 13.19 -1.08
CA GLU A 223 -34.27 12.61 0.19
C GLU A 223 -34.47 13.65 1.29
#